data_AF-A0AAD5SH48-F1
#
_entry.id   AF-A0AAD5SH48-F1
#
_cell.length_a   1.000
_cell.length_b   1.000
_cell.length_c   1.000
_cell.angle_alpha   90.00
_cell.angle_beta   90.00
_cell.angle_gamma   90.00
#
_symmetry.space_group_name_H-M   'P 1'
#
loop_
_entity.id
_entity.type
_entity.pdbx_description
1 polymer ?
#
loop_
_entity_poly.entity_id
_entity_poly.type
_entity_poly.pdbx_seq_one_letter_code
_entity_poly.pdbx_strand_id
1 'polypeptide(L)'
;MLHSIWNPLLWQQYPRELVKALEITAQERAISPGMFNNIPGMDTSEDGAAEPATILDDEILALKRYFAHTRDPCYQLVNLFTYLGRDFYASPNIKQNLILTLFAGIEHMENRHLKRFIPVVMQPLMLQCPPDLHRTFLYDMLPFFLNFIVARLEKDWKSVAEKGSVMTEEDEGDGEDVSDEIVAERLLRDATRKVADLYGVIFQTPLPEKSSKDDIKNPTAPALTHQDLVVFLVSSDIGATFLKILLYLITVKDTTTSNKILKLCSKIAPILGHTPALQAWFGKDVLMKALEALHDGYLEACHVEAVALIAQIYITVRPTSRISYETMLNIPGMDVRALDDFETQLGQKSTLKEQTAVVKLFLNNIRGLAVSQWGKQKESFILNQTEKALLTKPAADSHASDVLENEHGDAGIGALFD
;
A
#
# COMPACT_ATOMS: atom_id res chain seq x y z
N MET A 1 23.34 17.48 2.80
CA MET A 1 23.99 17.95 1.56
C MET A 1 23.58 17.09 0.36
N LEU A 2 23.74 15.76 0.38
CA LEU A 2 23.35 14.92 -0.77
C LEU A 2 21.85 15.00 -1.11
N HIS A 3 20.94 14.93 -0.12
CA HIS A 3 19.50 15.08 -0.39
C HIS A 3 19.15 16.45 -0.97
N SER A 4 19.83 17.49 -0.48
CA SER A 4 19.64 18.87 -0.95
C SER A 4 19.96 19.04 -2.43
N ILE A 5 20.77 18.15 -3.05
CA ILE A 5 21.04 18.17 -4.50
C ILE A 5 19.74 18.09 -5.30
N TRP A 6 18.70 17.42 -4.80
CA TRP A 6 17.41 17.35 -5.52
C TRP A 6 16.54 18.60 -5.34
N ASN A 7 16.98 19.61 -4.59
CA ASN A 7 16.25 20.87 -4.48
C ASN A 7 16.30 21.64 -5.81
N PRO A 8 15.16 21.88 -6.48
CA PRO A 8 15.13 22.59 -7.77
C PRO A 8 15.73 24.00 -7.69
N LEU A 9 15.67 24.66 -6.53
CA LEU A 9 16.22 26.00 -6.35
C LEU A 9 17.74 26.05 -6.52
N LEU A 10 18.46 24.96 -6.18
CA LEU A 10 19.91 24.89 -6.37
C LEU A 10 20.30 24.88 -7.84
N TRP A 11 19.41 24.42 -8.72
CA TRP A 11 19.70 24.23 -10.14
C TRP A 11 19.38 25.44 -11.01
N GLN A 12 18.67 26.44 -10.47
CA GLN A 12 18.32 27.66 -11.21
C GLN A 12 19.54 28.47 -11.67
N GLN A 13 20.68 28.33 -10.99
CA GLN A 13 21.93 29.01 -11.30
C GLN A 13 22.81 28.25 -12.33
N TYR A 14 22.43 27.03 -12.72
CA TYR A 14 23.20 26.19 -13.63
C TYR A 14 22.52 26.05 -15.01
N PRO A 15 23.28 25.69 -16.07
CA PRO A 15 22.71 25.41 -17.39
C PRO A 15 21.64 24.30 -17.33
N ARG A 16 20.60 24.43 -18.16
CA ARG A 16 19.45 23.51 -18.18
C ARG A 16 19.85 22.09 -18.54
N GLU A 17 20.91 21.93 -19.31
CA GLU A 17 21.47 20.65 -19.72
C GLU A 17 21.95 19.84 -18.52
N LEU A 18 22.51 20.49 -17.50
CA LEU A 18 22.95 19.80 -16.27
C LEU A 18 21.79 19.34 -15.39
N VAL A 19 20.61 19.99 -15.51
CA VAL A 19 19.41 19.57 -14.78
C VAL A 19 18.96 18.18 -15.21
N LYS A 20 19.27 17.78 -16.45
CA LYS A 20 19.04 16.42 -16.94
C LYS A 20 19.71 15.38 -16.05
N ALA A 21 20.79 15.70 -15.33
CA ALA A 21 21.44 14.81 -14.37
C ALA A 21 20.54 14.42 -13.18
N LEU A 22 19.42 15.09 -12.98
CA LEU A 22 18.42 14.71 -11.99
C LEU A 22 17.34 13.81 -12.56
N GLU A 23 17.23 13.62 -13.88
CA GLU A 23 16.14 12.84 -14.47
C GLU A 23 16.35 11.33 -14.30
N ILE A 24 15.24 10.58 -14.35
CA ILE A 24 15.21 9.11 -14.33
C ILE A 24 15.99 8.56 -15.52
N THR A 25 16.85 7.57 -15.27
CA THR A 25 17.64 6.92 -16.33
C THR A 25 16.79 5.95 -17.14
N ALA A 26 17.17 5.67 -18.39
CA ALA A 26 16.51 4.65 -19.20
C ALA A 26 16.52 3.26 -18.51
N GLN A 27 17.60 2.92 -17.80
CA GLN A 27 17.67 1.69 -17.01
C GLN A 27 16.65 1.69 -15.86
N GLU A 28 16.51 2.80 -15.14
CA GLU A 28 15.49 2.92 -14.07
C GLU A 28 14.05 2.91 -14.63
N ARG A 29 13.84 3.39 -15.85
CA ARG A 29 12.56 3.27 -16.57
C ARG A 29 12.25 1.82 -16.97
N ALA A 30 13.28 1.05 -17.35
CA ALA A 30 13.15 -0.32 -17.83
C ALA A 30 13.07 -1.41 -16.74
N ILE A 31 13.35 -1.12 -15.47
CA ILE A 31 13.32 -2.14 -14.40
C ILE A 31 11.87 -2.44 -13.97
N SER A 32 11.35 -3.59 -14.42
CA SER A 32 10.08 -4.19 -13.98
C SER A 32 10.25 -5.10 -12.72
N PRO A 33 9.22 -5.30 -11.88
CA PRO A 33 9.24 -6.27 -10.78
C PRO A 33 9.28 -7.70 -11.35
N GLY A 34 10.48 -8.26 -11.48
CA GLY A 34 10.71 -9.59 -12.05
C GLY A 34 12.13 -9.79 -12.59
N MET A 35 12.85 -8.69 -12.86
CA MET A 35 14.18 -8.74 -13.48
C MET A 35 15.36 -8.89 -12.52
N PHE A 36 15.12 -9.25 -11.24
CA PHE A 36 16.20 -9.44 -10.26
C PHE A 36 17.18 -10.59 -10.59
N ASN A 37 16.92 -11.39 -11.63
CA ASN A 37 17.82 -12.47 -12.04
C ASN A 37 18.75 -12.14 -13.21
N ASN A 38 18.62 -11.00 -13.90
CA ASN A 38 19.54 -10.66 -14.98
C ASN A 38 20.18 -9.29 -14.70
N ILE A 39 21.30 -9.31 -13.99
CA ILE A 39 22.30 -8.24 -14.08
C ILE A 39 22.91 -8.39 -15.48
N PRO A 40 22.72 -7.45 -16.43
CA PRO A 40 23.38 -7.56 -17.72
C PRO A 40 24.84 -7.13 -17.54
N GLY A 41 25.69 -8.11 -17.28
CA GLY A 41 27.01 -8.12 -17.88
C GLY A 41 26.87 -8.76 -19.24
N MET A 42 27.19 -7.99 -20.29
CA MET A 42 27.60 -8.49 -21.60
C MET A 42 26.54 -9.26 -22.40
N ASP A 43 25.81 -8.56 -23.26
CA ASP A 43 25.68 -8.95 -24.67
C ASP A 43 25.22 -7.76 -25.51
N THR A 44 26.10 -7.37 -26.41
CA THR A 44 25.89 -6.37 -27.46
C THR A 44 25.18 -7.03 -28.62
N SER A 45 23.96 -6.61 -28.94
CA SER A 45 23.47 -6.40 -30.31
C SER A 45 21.95 -6.30 -30.31
N GLU A 46 21.41 -5.11 -30.54
CA GLU A 46 20.25 -4.94 -31.42
C GLU A 46 20.22 -3.51 -31.97
N ASP A 47 20.15 -3.46 -33.30
CA ASP A 47 20.23 -2.29 -34.17
C ASP A 47 19.03 -1.35 -33.97
N GLY A 48 19.27 -0.23 -33.31
CA GLY A 48 18.51 1.00 -33.47
C GLY A 48 19.52 2.13 -33.52
N ALA A 49 19.61 2.85 -34.64
CA ALA A 49 20.53 3.97 -34.80
C ALA A 49 20.18 5.11 -33.83
N ALA A 50 20.63 5.00 -32.58
CA ALA A 50 20.69 6.12 -31.66
C ALA A 50 21.71 7.12 -32.23
N GLU A 51 21.32 8.39 -32.30
CA GLU A 51 22.26 9.47 -32.61
C GLU A 51 23.49 9.34 -31.70
N PRO A 52 24.71 9.58 -32.22
CA PRO A 52 25.92 9.45 -31.41
C PRO A 52 25.80 10.38 -30.20
N ALA A 53 25.76 9.79 -29.00
CA ALA A 53 25.67 10.52 -27.74
C ALA A 53 26.76 11.60 -27.72
N THR A 54 26.37 12.83 -27.39
CA THR A 54 27.35 13.92 -27.33
C THR A 54 28.25 13.72 -26.11
N ILE A 55 29.46 14.28 -26.13
CA ILE A 55 30.37 14.29 -24.96
C ILE A 55 29.62 14.81 -23.72
N LEU A 56 28.70 15.77 -23.90
CA LEU A 56 27.88 16.31 -22.81
C LEU A 56 26.90 15.28 -22.22
N ASP A 57 26.30 14.42 -23.06
CA ASP A 57 25.38 13.38 -22.60
C ASP A 57 26.10 12.30 -21.78
N ASP A 58 27.33 11.95 -22.17
CA ASP A 58 28.19 11.03 -21.43
C ASP A 58 28.58 11.61 -20.06
N GLU A 59 28.94 12.89 -20.00
CA GLU A 59 29.27 13.60 -18.75
C GLU A 59 28.04 13.73 -17.83
N ILE A 60 26.85 14.00 -18.38
CA ILE A 60 25.59 14.02 -17.63
C ILE A 60 25.31 12.62 -17.04
N LEU A 61 25.53 11.56 -17.81
CA LEU A 61 25.35 10.19 -17.34
C LEU A 61 26.38 9.82 -16.26
N ALA A 62 27.62 10.27 -16.39
CA ALA A 62 28.65 10.12 -15.36
C ALA A 62 28.23 10.85 -14.06
N LEU A 63 27.68 12.06 -14.16
CA LEU A 63 27.18 12.82 -13.01
C LEU A 63 26.00 12.13 -12.32
N LYS A 64 25.03 11.59 -13.09
CA LYS A 64 23.92 10.76 -12.57
C LYS A 64 24.45 9.58 -11.75
N ARG A 65 25.39 8.84 -12.34
CA ARG A 65 26.03 7.68 -11.68
C ARG A 65 26.75 8.14 -10.42
N TYR A 66 27.50 9.24 -10.46
CA TYR A 66 28.20 9.76 -9.29
C TYR A 66 27.25 10.07 -8.13
N PHE A 67 26.11 10.71 -8.39
CA PHE A 67 25.12 10.97 -7.34
C PHE A 67 24.58 9.69 -6.70
N ALA A 68 24.24 8.68 -7.51
CA ALA A 68 23.79 7.39 -7.00
C ALA A 68 24.89 6.65 -6.21
N HIS A 69 26.11 6.56 -6.78
CA HIS A 69 27.27 5.90 -6.17
C HIS A 69 27.80 6.63 -4.94
N THR A 70 27.41 7.88 -4.71
CA THR A 70 27.72 8.57 -3.45
C THR A 70 26.63 8.33 -2.43
N ARG A 71 25.35 8.48 -2.80
CA ARG A 71 24.21 8.33 -1.89
C ARG A 71 24.07 6.91 -1.35
N ASP A 72 24.14 5.91 -2.21
CA ASP A 72 23.81 4.54 -1.84
C ASP A 72 24.81 3.94 -0.83
N PRO A 73 26.14 4.12 -0.99
CA PRO A 73 27.10 3.76 0.05
C PRO A 73 26.90 4.53 1.35
N CYS A 74 26.53 5.81 1.32
CA CYS A 74 26.22 6.55 2.55
C CYS A 74 25.05 5.92 3.32
N TYR A 75 23.99 5.49 2.62
CA TYR A 75 22.90 4.75 3.26
C TYR A 75 23.36 3.40 3.84
N GLN A 76 24.21 2.68 3.11
CA GLN A 76 24.78 1.42 3.60
C GLN A 76 25.68 1.61 4.82
N LEU A 77 26.45 2.71 4.89
CA LEU A 77 27.24 3.03 6.07
C LEU A 77 26.35 3.25 7.29
N VAL A 78 25.25 4.00 7.16
CA VAL A 78 24.29 4.17 8.25
C VAL A 78 23.72 2.82 8.69
N ASN A 79 23.32 1.96 7.74
CA ASN A 79 22.87 0.60 8.03
C ASN A 79 23.91 -0.19 8.84
N LEU A 80 25.17 -0.20 8.40
CA LEU A 80 26.27 -0.91 9.07
C LEU A 80 26.49 -0.38 10.49
N PHE A 81 26.39 0.93 10.70
CA PHE A 81 26.52 1.50 12.04
C PHE A 81 25.42 1.04 13.00
N THR A 82 24.22 0.71 12.52
CA THR A 82 23.15 0.21 13.41
C THR A 82 23.53 -1.11 14.11
N TYR A 83 24.40 -1.91 13.49
CA TYR A 83 24.89 -3.18 14.08
C TYR A 83 25.91 -2.99 15.20
N LEU A 84 26.44 -1.78 15.41
CA LEU A 84 27.25 -1.47 16.60
C LEU A 84 26.36 -1.37 17.86
N GLY A 85 25.03 -1.45 17.71
CA GLY A 85 24.09 -1.48 18.82
C GLY A 85 24.25 -0.27 19.74
N ARG A 86 24.29 -0.51 21.05
CA ARG A 86 24.34 0.55 22.06
C ARG A 86 25.45 1.57 21.81
N ASP A 87 26.63 1.15 21.36
CA ASP A 87 27.77 2.06 21.15
C ASP A 87 27.44 3.13 20.10
N PHE A 88 26.71 2.77 19.05
CA PHE A 88 26.22 3.71 18.06
C PHE A 88 25.06 4.55 18.59
N TYR A 89 24.00 3.94 19.14
CA TYR A 89 22.79 4.69 19.53
C TYR A 89 23.01 5.61 20.74
N ALA A 90 23.96 5.29 21.63
CA ALA A 90 24.33 6.11 22.78
C ALA A 90 25.45 7.12 22.46
N SER A 91 26.00 7.11 21.25
CA SER A 91 27.09 8.03 20.88
C SER A 91 26.65 9.50 20.97
N PRO A 92 27.49 10.39 21.51
CA PRO A 92 27.17 11.81 21.59
C PRO A 92 26.83 12.40 20.22
N ASN A 93 25.77 13.22 20.16
CA ASN A 93 25.31 13.94 18.97
C ASN A 93 24.88 13.09 17.77
N ILE A 94 24.97 11.75 17.81
CA ILE A 94 24.66 10.93 16.64
C ILE A 94 23.21 11.06 16.18
N LYS A 95 22.27 11.06 17.13
CA LYS A 95 20.84 11.33 16.88
C LYS A 95 20.64 12.66 16.16
N GLN A 96 21.24 13.74 16.67
CA GLN A 96 21.10 15.07 16.10
C GLN A 96 21.72 15.15 14.70
N ASN A 97 22.90 14.55 14.52
CA ASN A 97 23.58 14.50 13.23
C ASN A 97 22.75 13.71 12.21
N LEU A 98 22.16 12.57 12.60
CA LEU A 98 21.28 11.79 11.73
C LEU A 98 20.03 12.59 11.36
N ILE A 99 19.40 13.27 12.32
CA ILE A 99 18.22 14.10 12.02
C ILE A 99 18.58 15.19 11.00
N LEU A 100 19.65 15.94 11.25
CA LEU A 100 20.09 17.04 10.37
C LEU A 100 20.60 16.57 9.01
N THR A 101 21.07 15.33 8.87
CA THR A 101 21.63 14.83 7.61
C THR A 101 20.62 14.04 6.78
N LEU A 102 19.79 13.22 7.42
CA LEU A 102 18.81 12.36 6.75
C LEU A 102 17.52 13.08 6.40
N PHE A 103 17.14 14.13 7.13
CA PHE A 103 15.89 14.86 6.89
C PHE A 103 16.08 16.25 6.28
N ALA A 104 17.32 16.72 6.11
CA ALA A 104 17.58 17.99 5.44
C ALA A 104 17.40 17.87 3.92
N GLY A 105 16.32 18.42 3.39
CA GLY A 105 15.98 18.37 1.96
C GLY A 105 15.32 17.05 1.54
N ILE A 106 14.85 16.25 2.48
CA ILE A 106 14.14 14.99 2.19
C ILE A 106 12.85 15.21 1.39
N GLU A 107 12.23 16.38 1.54
CA GLU A 107 11.06 16.83 0.80
C GLU A 107 11.28 16.91 -0.72
N HIS A 108 12.54 17.10 -1.14
CA HIS A 108 12.92 17.15 -2.55
C HIS A 108 13.29 15.79 -3.12
N MET A 109 13.49 14.77 -2.27
CA MET A 109 13.86 13.44 -2.72
C MET A 109 12.69 12.75 -3.41
N GLU A 110 12.93 12.11 -4.55
CA GLU A 110 11.90 11.39 -5.30
C GLU A 110 11.58 9.99 -4.76
N ASN A 111 10.45 9.40 -5.20
CA ASN A 111 9.98 8.08 -4.77
C ASN A 111 11.01 6.96 -5.03
N ARG A 112 11.78 7.03 -6.14
CA ARG A 112 12.89 6.10 -6.40
C ARG A 112 13.97 6.11 -5.32
N HIS A 113 14.19 7.26 -4.67
CA HIS A 113 15.15 7.35 -3.57
C HIS A 113 14.55 6.82 -2.27
N LEU A 114 13.26 7.08 -2.04
CA LEU A 114 12.53 6.56 -0.87
C LEU A 114 12.49 5.03 -0.87
N LYS A 115 12.32 4.42 -2.05
CA LYS A 115 12.42 2.97 -2.27
C LYS A 115 13.69 2.36 -1.66
N ARG A 116 14.82 3.09 -1.69
CA ARG A 116 16.09 2.65 -1.10
C ARG A 116 16.26 3.11 0.36
N PHE A 117 15.89 4.36 0.65
CA PHE A 117 16.06 4.98 1.96
C PHE A 117 15.29 4.24 3.07
N ILE A 118 14.03 3.86 2.82
CA ILE A 118 13.18 3.19 3.82
C ILE A 118 13.81 1.88 4.33
N PRO A 119 14.08 0.87 3.46
CA PRO A 119 14.58 -0.42 3.92
C PRO A 119 16.06 -0.40 4.34
N VAL A 120 16.88 0.51 3.80
CA VAL A 120 18.33 0.52 4.07
C VAL A 120 18.68 1.41 5.26
N VAL A 121 17.94 2.49 5.49
CA VAL A 121 18.27 3.45 6.55
C VAL A 121 17.28 3.35 7.69
N MET A 122 16.00 3.62 7.42
CA MET A 122 15.01 3.76 8.48
C MET A 122 14.66 2.44 9.14
N GLN A 123 14.48 1.38 8.36
CA GLN A 123 14.19 0.04 8.89
C GLN A 123 15.27 -0.43 9.89
N PRO A 124 16.56 -0.52 9.54
CA PRO A 124 17.58 -0.95 10.51
C PRO A 124 17.72 0.02 11.68
N LEU A 125 17.60 1.34 11.46
CA LEU A 125 17.64 2.32 12.56
C LEU A 125 16.56 2.04 13.61
N MET A 126 15.37 1.63 13.19
CA MET A 126 14.26 1.26 14.08
C MET A 126 14.47 -0.09 14.74
N LEU A 127 14.77 -1.12 13.94
CA LEU A 127 14.78 -2.52 14.41
C LEU A 127 16.00 -2.86 15.28
N GLN A 128 17.14 -2.20 15.06
CA GLN A 128 18.37 -2.44 15.81
C GLN A 128 18.53 -1.51 17.02
N CYS A 129 17.60 -0.57 17.24
CA CYS A 129 17.68 0.34 18.38
C CYS A 129 17.40 -0.42 19.69
N PRO A 130 18.32 -0.40 20.67
CA PRO A 130 18.10 -1.04 21.97
C PRO A 130 16.84 -0.50 22.66
N PRO A 131 16.02 -1.36 23.31
CA PRO A 131 14.76 -0.97 23.93
C PRO A 131 14.84 0.23 24.89
N ASP A 132 15.90 0.29 25.69
CA ASP A 132 16.11 1.37 26.65
C ASP A 132 16.45 2.72 26.00
N LEU A 133 16.85 2.73 24.73
CA LEU A 133 17.16 3.93 23.96
C LEU A 133 16.00 4.38 23.06
N HIS A 134 14.88 3.63 22.98
CA HIS A 134 13.72 4.03 22.17
C HIS A 134 13.21 5.42 22.54
N ARG A 135 13.09 5.71 23.85
CA ARG A 135 12.60 7.00 24.34
C ARG A 135 13.57 8.16 24.12
N THR A 136 14.87 7.91 24.10
CA THR A 136 15.89 8.98 23.98
C THR A 136 16.38 9.18 22.55
N PHE A 137 16.20 8.18 21.70
CA PHE A 137 16.67 8.16 20.31
C PHE A 137 15.52 8.16 19.30
N LEU A 138 14.68 7.12 19.30
CA LEU A 138 13.61 6.98 18.32
C LEU A 138 12.51 8.01 18.50
N TYR A 139 12.18 8.37 19.74
CA TYR A 139 11.13 9.35 20.05
C TYR A 139 11.35 10.71 19.36
N ASP A 140 12.60 11.17 19.29
CA ASP A 140 12.93 12.45 18.65
C ASP A 140 13.12 12.31 17.12
N MET A 141 13.58 11.15 16.65
CA MET A 141 13.87 10.93 15.23
C MET A 141 12.62 10.58 14.42
N LEU A 142 11.78 9.68 14.93
CA LEU A 142 10.64 9.13 14.18
C LEU A 142 9.59 10.16 13.76
N PRO A 143 9.30 11.24 14.51
CA PRO A 143 8.37 12.28 14.05
C PRO A 143 8.76 12.85 12.68
N PHE A 144 10.05 13.07 12.43
CA PHE A 144 10.52 13.58 11.14
C PHE A 144 10.19 12.61 10.00
N PHE A 145 10.46 11.32 10.21
CA PHE A 145 10.20 10.29 9.22
C PHE A 145 8.71 10.03 9.01
N LEU A 146 7.95 9.82 10.07
CA LEU A 146 6.54 9.44 9.99
C LEU A 146 5.69 10.57 9.40
N ASN A 147 5.91 11.81 9.84
CA ASN A 147 5.19 12.97 9.28
C ASN A 147 5.56 13.20 7.82
N PHE A 148 6.83 13.01 7.45
CA PHE A 148 7.24 13.09 6.05
C PHE A 148 6.56 12.02 5.19
N ILE A 149 6.60 10.75 5.60
CA ILE A 149 6.04 9.64 4.80
C ILE A 149 4.53 9.81 4.62
N VAL A 150 3.78 10.12 5.69
CA VAL A 150 2.32 10.29 5.54
C VAL A 150 1.98 11.44 4.60
N ALA A 151 2.64 12.59 4.75
CA ALA A 151 2.40 13.74 3.88
C ALA A 151 2.81 13.45 2.44
N ARG A 152 3.91 12.71 2.23
CA ARG A 152 4.40 12.33 0.91
C ARG A 152 3.43 11.41 0.19
N LEU A 153 2.98 10.34 0.85
CA LEU A 153 2.04 9.39 0.26
C LEU A 153 0.70 10.07 -0.05
N GLU A 154 0.15 10.85 0.89
CA GLU A 154 -1.10 11.58 0.69
C GLU A 154 -1.01 12.54 -0.51
N LYS A 155 0.08 13.30 -0.61
CA LYS A 155 0.31 14.23 -1.72
C LYS A 155 0.42 13.51 -3.06
N ASP A 156 1.27 12.50 -3.15
CA ASP A 156 1.61 11.88 -4.43
C ASP A 156 0.43 11.04 -4.96
N TRP A 157 -0.26 10.29 -4.11
CA TRP A 157 -1.46 9.54 -4.52
C TRP A 157 -2.64 10.45 -4.86
N LYS A 158 -2.78 11.59 -4.17
CA LYS A 158 -3.76 12.62 -4.56
C LYS A 158 -3.44 13.15 -5.96
N SER A 159 -2.16 13.42 -6.26
CA SER A 159 -1.76 13.86 -7.60
C SER A 159 -2.04 12.81 -8.68
N VAL A 160 -1.87 11.52 -8.38
CA VAL A 160 -2.24 10.43 -9.32
C VAL A 160 -3.75 10.41 -9.55
N ALA A 161 -4.54 10.52 -8.49
CA ALA A 161 -6.00 10.54 -8.59
C ALA A 161 -6.53 11.75 -9.39
N GLU A 162 -5.95 12.94 -9.18
CA GLU A 162 -6.34 14.17 -9.90
C GLU A 162 -6.01 14.13 -11.39
N LYS A 163 -4.95 13.42 -11.79
CA LYS A 163 -4.56 13.24 -13.19
C LYS A 163 -5.38 12.16 -13.91
N GLY A 164 -6.09 11.32 -13.16
CA GLY A 164 -6.80 10.16 -13.72
C GLY A 164 -5.87 9.04 -14.18
N SER A 165 -4.56 9.12 -13.90
CA SER A 165 -3.55 8.18 -14.39
C SER A 165 -3.50 6.85 -13.63
N VAL A 166 -4.50 6.54 -12.78
CA VAL A 166 -4.50 5.36 -11.91
C VAL A 166 -4.28 4.10 -12.74
N MET A 167 -3.10 3.50 -12.62
CA MET A 167 -2.75 2.29 -13.34
C MET A 167 -3.71 1.16 -12.98
N THR A 168 -4.17 0.46 -14.01
CA THR A 168 -4.85 -0.82 -13.90
C THR A 168 -3.81 -1.96 -13.86
N GLU A 169 -4.24 -3.17 -13.48
CA GLU A 169 -3.36 -4.35 -13.48
C GLU A 169 -2.83 -4.67 -14.90
N GLU A 170 -3.48 -4.18 -15.95
CA GLU A 170 -3.08 -4.33 -17.35
C GLU A 170 -1.96 -3.34 -17.75
N ASP A 171 -1.89 -2.17 -17.09
CA ASP A 171 -0.86 -1.14 -17.33
C ASP A 171 0.49 -1.48 -16.67
N GLU A 172 0.58 -2.57 -15.90
CA GLU A 172 1.85 -3.06 -15.35
C GLU A 172 2.75 -3.74 -16.43
N GLY A 173 2.26 -3.93 -17.66
CA GLY A 173 2.97 -4.58 -18.78
C GLY A 173 4.10 -3.78 -19.44
N ASP A 174 5.05 -4.49 -20.07
CA ASP A 174 6.20 -3.93 -20.80
C ASP A 174 5.77 -3.41 -22.19
N GLY A 175 5.34 -2.14 -22.25
CA GLY A 175 5.25 -1.39 -23.51
C GLY A 175 6.56 -0.65 -23.81
N GLU A 176 6.95 -0.54 -25.09
CA GLU A 176 8.16 0.18 -25.53
C GLU A 176 8.09 1.71 -25.33
N ASP A 177 6.91 2.27 -25.07
CA ASP A 177 6.70 3.71 -24.85
C ASP A 177 5.89 3.96 -23.56
N VAL A 178 6.53 3.74 -22.40
CA VAL A 178 5.94 4.04 -21.09
C VAL A 178 6.02 5.54 -20.82
N SER A 179 4.88 6.20 -20.64
CA SER A 179 4.83 7.63 -20.33
C SER A 179 5.50 7.95 -18.99
N ASP A 180 6.04 9.17 -18.85
CA ASP A 180 6.65 9.63 -17.59
C ASP A 180 5.67 9.57 -16.41
N GLU A 181 4.36 9.65 -16.67
CA GLU A 181 3.33 9.51 -15.64
C GLU A 181 3.24 8.08 -15.09
N ILE A 182 3.26 7.09 -15.98
CA ILE A 182 3.25 5.67 -15.61
C ILE A 182 4.52 5.32 -14.84
N VAL A 183 5.68 5.82 -15.28
CA VAL A 183 6.94 5.63 -14.54
C VAL A 183 6.86 6.25 -13.15
N ALA A 184 6.35 7.49 -13.04
CA ALA A 184 6.20 8.18 -11.76
C ALA A 184 5.26 7.43 -10.80
N GLU A 185 4.13 6.93 -11.30
CA GLU A 185 3.20 6.12 -10.51
C GLU A 185 3.80 4.78 -10.09
N ARG A 186 4.49 4.07 -11.00
CA ARG A 186 5.20 2.82 -10.66
C ARG A 186 6.20 3.04 -9.52
N LEU A 187 6.97 4.13 -9.57
CA LEU A 187 7.89 4.49 -8.49
C LEU A 187 7.16 4.83 -7.19
N LEU A 188 5.99 5.47 -7.24
CA LEU A 188 5.15 5.72 -6.08
C LEU A 188 4.64 4.41 -5.46
N ARG A 189 4.16 3.46 -6.28
CA ARG A 189 3.75 2.12 -5.84
C ARG A 189 4.91 1.40 -5.17
N ASP A 190 6.09 1.40 -5.77
CA ASP A 190 7.29 0.81 -5.18
C ASP A 190 7.66 1.42 -3.81
N ALA A 191 7.65 2.75 -3.70
CA ALA A 191 7.91 3.42 -2.43
C ALA A 191 6.84 3.06 -1.38
N THR A 192 5.56 3.05 -1.77
CA THR A 192 4.42 2.67 -0.94
C THR A 192 4.56 1.23 -0.43
N ARG A 193 4.93 0.29 -1.31
CA ARG A 193 5.21 -1.11 -0.97
C ARG A 193 6.36 -1.23 0.03
N LYS A 194 7.40 -0.38 -0.06
CA LYS A 194 8.49 -0.36 0.95
C LYS A 194 8.05 0.15 2.31
N VAL A 195 7.09 1.08 2.37
CA VAL A 195 6.44 1.45 3.64
C VAL A 195 5.66 0.24 4.19
N ALA A 196 4.86 -0.45 3.36
CA ALA A 196 4.13 -1.63 3.79
C ALA A 196 5.03 -2.79 4.25
N ASP A 197 6.18 -2.98 3.59
CA ASP A 197 7.23 -3.92 3.98
C ASP A 197 7.74 -3.62 5.39
N LEU A 198 8.00 -2.35 5.71
CA LEU A 198 8.45 -1.92 7.02
C LEU A 198 7.45 -2.32 8.13
N TYR A 199 6.14 -2.11 7.91
CA TYR A 199 5.11 -2.59 8.85
C TYR A 199 5.14 -4.10 9.00
N GLY A 200 5.30 -4.84 7.91
CA GLY A 200 5.40 -6.30 7.93
C GLY A 200 6.56 -6.81 8.77
N VAL A 201 7.70 -6.12 8.75
CA VAL A 201 8.87 -6.49 9.57
C VAL A 201 8.70 -6.05 11.03
N ILE A 202 8.19 -4.83 11.29
CA ILE A 202 7.93 -4.36 12.67
C ILE A 202 6.96 -5.30 13.40
N PHE A 203 5.89 -5.72 12.72
CA PHE A 203 4.87 -6.62 13.26
C PHE A 203 5.15 -8.10 12.96
N GLN A 204 6.42 -8.45 12.72
CA GLN A 204 6.80 -9.83 12.47
C GLN A 204 6.52 -10.69 13.70
N THR A 205 5.94 -11.86 13.46
CA THR A 205 5.85 -12.94 14.45
C THR A 205 6.98 -13.94 14.17
N PRO A 206 7.47 -14.65 15.20
CA PRO A 206 8.38 -15.77 15.01
C PRO A 206 7.84 -16.76 13.97
N LEU A 207 8.74 -17.35 13.20
CA LEU A 207 8.38 -18.48 12.36
C LEU A 207 7.93 -19.63 13.29
N PRO A 208 6.88 -20.37 12.94
CA PRO A 208 6.55 -21.58 13.68
C PRO A 208 7.75 -22.52 13.56
N GLU A 209 8.49 -22.68 14.66
CA GLU A 209 9.43 -23.79 14.77
C GLU A 209 8.64 -25.08 14.53
N LYS A 210 9.24 -26.05 13.84
CA LYS A 210 8.65 -27.40 13.69
C LYS A 210 8.67 -28.10 15.05
N SER A 211 7.91 -27.62 16.02
CA SER A 211 7.78 -28.24 17.33
C SER A 211 6.89 -29.48 17.19
N SER A 212 7.41 -30.59 17.70
CA SER A 212 6.75 -31.87 17.90
C SER A 212 5.33 -31.73 18.47
N LYS A 213 4.44 -32.63 18.04
CA LYS A 213 2.98 -32.62 18.23
C LYS A 213 2.43 -32.61 19.69
N ASP A 214 3.25 -32.39 20.72
CA ASP A 214 2.86 -32.69 22.11
C ASP A 214 2.59 -31.48 23.03
N ASP A 215 2.85 -30.24 22.63
CA ASP A 215 2.66 -29.05 23.52
C ASP A 215 1.46 -28.16 23.17
N ILE A 216 0.30 -28.75 22.84
CA ILE A 216 -0.96 -28.01 22.65
C ILE A 216 -1.76 -28.02 23.95
N LYS A 217 -1.38 -27.22 24.94
CA LYS A 217 -2.27 -26.95 26.10
C LYS A 217 -2.41 -25.51 26.57
N ASN A 218 -1.79 -24.53 25.92
CA ASN A 218 -2.15 -23.12 26.13
C ASN A 218 -1.97 -22.34 24.82
N PRO A 219 -2.99 -21.68 24.27
CA PRO A 219 -2.80 -20.72 23.19
C PRO A 219 -2.14 -19.47 23.77
N THR A 220 -0.82 -19.50 23.92
CA THR A 220 -0.04 -18.31 24.23
C THR A 220 -0.26 -17.33 23.08
N ALA A 221 -0.64 -16.08 23.40
CA ALA A 221 -0.83 -15.04 22.41
C ALA A 221 0.38 -14.98 21.46
N PRO A 222 0.18 -14.73 20.15
CA PRO A 222 1.28 -14.70 19.19
C PRO A 222 2.30 -13.64 19.64
N ALA A 223 3.49 -14.10 20.04
CA ALA A 223 4.58 -13.21 20.43
C ALA A 223 5.09 -12.47 19.19
N LEU A 224 5.49 -11.21 19.34
CA LEU A 224 6.13 -10.42 18.28
C LEU A 224 7.63 -10.51 18.41
N THR A 225 8.33 -10.62 17.28
CA THR A 225 9.81 -10.59 17.25
C THR A 225 10.34 -9.26 17.80
N HIS A 226 9.65 -8.15 17.52
CA HIS A 226 10.03 -6.80 17.95
C HIS A 226 9.05 -6.19 18.96
N GLN A 227 8.71 -6.95 20.00
CA GLN A 227 7.65 -6.57 20.95
C GLN A 227 7.90 -5.21 21.63
N ASP A 228 9.11 -4.93 22.11
CA ASP A 228 9.42 -3.64 22.77
C ASP A 228 9.23 -2.44 21.83
N LEU A 229 9.66 -2.58 20.57
CA LEU A 229 9.50 -1.54 19.56
C LEU A 229 8.01 -1.28 19.26
N VAL A 230 7.22 -2.35 19.11
CA VAL A 230 5.77 -2.22 18.85
C VAL A 230 5.06 -1.56 20.03
N VAL A 231 5.37 -1.97 21.26
CA VAL A 231 4.82 -1.35 22.47
C VAL A 231 5.21 0.13 22.54
N PHE A 232 6.47 0.46 22.25
CA PHE A 232 6.93 1.85 22.19
C PHE A 232 6.19 2.68 21.13
N LEU A 233 6.12 2.19 19.89
CA LEU A 233 5.46 2.88 18.78
C LEU A 233 3.99 3.14 19.07
N VAL A 234 3.29 2.17 19.64
CA VAL A 234 1.85 2.25 19.92
C VAL A 234 1.53 3.13 21.14
N SER A 235 2.36 3.08 22.18
CA SER A 235 2.05 3.69 23.48
C SER A 235 2.62 5.10 23.64
N SER A 236 3.34 5.61 22.65
CA SER A 236 3.93 6.95 22.65
C SER A 236 3.10 7.91 21.81
N ASP A 237 3.33 9.21 21.99
CA ASP A 237 2.62 10.27 21.26
C ASP A 237 2.82 10.20 19.73
N ILE A 238 3.90 9.54 19.28
CA ILE A 238 4.17 9.27 17.85
C ILE A 238 3.27 8.18 17.26
N GLY A 239 2.59 7.40 18.11
CA GLY A 239 1.75 6.28 17.71
C GLY A 239 0.58 6.68 16.85
N ALA A 240 0.01 7.87 17.05
CA ALA A 240 -1.09 8.37 16.23
C ALA A 240 -0.69 8.46 14.74
N THR A 241 0.47 9.03 14.42
CA THR A 241 0.96 9.13 13.03
C THR A 241 1.32 7.76 12.48
N PHE A 242 1.95 6.90 13.28
CA PHE A 242 2.28 5.53 12.88
C PHE A 242 1.02 4.71 12.54
N LEU A 243 -0.04 4.81 13.32
CA LEU A 243 -1.30 4.12 13.06
C LEU A 243 -2.07 4.76 11.89
N LYS A 244 -1.98 6.09 11.71
CA LYS A 244 -2.57 6.80 10.56
C LYS A 244 -2.01 6.27 9.23
N ILE A 245 -0.69 6.07 9.14
CA ILE A 245 -0.06 5.49 7.94
C ILE A 245 -0.61 4.07 7.69
N LEU A 246 -0.72 3.24 8.73
CA LEU A 246 -1.28 1.89 8.59
C LEU A 246 -2.71 1.90 8.04
N LEU A 247 -3.58 2.79 8.56
CA LEU A 247 -4.93 2.99 8.04
C LEU A 247 -4.94 3.42 6.58
N TYR A 248 -4.05 4.36 6.22
CA TYR A 248 -3.92 4.86 4.86
C TYR A 248 -3.54 3.75 3.86
N LEU A 249 -2.64 2.85 4.26
CA LEU A 249 -2.19 1.74 3.40
C LEU A 249 -3.27 0.67 3.15
N ILE A 250 -4.34 0.61 3.94
CA ILE A 250 -5.45 -0.35 3.72
C ILE A 250 -6.25 0.01 2.46
N THR A 251 -6.37 1.31 2.16
CA THR A 251 -7.27 1.84 1.11
C THR A 251 -6.50 2.53 -0.01
N VAL A 252 -5.18 2.36 -0.07
CA VAL A 252 -4.38 2.94 -1.16
C VAL A 252 -4.71 2.22 -2.47
N LYS A 253 -4.63 2.94 -3.60
CA LYS A 253 -4.90 2.39 -4.94
C LYS A 253 -3.75 1.52 -5.46
N ASP A 254 -3.17 0.69 -4.59
CA ASP A 254 -2.22 -0.37 -4.91
C ASP A 254 -2.65 -1.68 -4.24
N THR A 255 -3.30 -2.54 -5.02
CA THR A 255 -3.87 -3.82 -4.58
C THR A 255 -2.84 -4.67 -3.83
N THR A 256 -1.59 -4.72 -4.30
CA THR A 256 -0.52 -5.49 -3.64
C THR A 256 -0.26 -4.99 -2.22
N THR A 257 -0.17 -3.67 -2.04
CA THR A 257 0.01 -3.05 -0.72
C THR A 257 -1.20 -3.29 0.17
N SER A 258 -2.40 -2.96 -0.30
CA SER A 258 -3.64 -3.07 0.48
C SER A 258 -3.90 -4.51 0.92
N ASN A 259 -3.74 -5.49 0.01
CA ASN A 259 -3.86 -6.91 0.32
C ASN A 259 -2.87 -7.36 1.40
N LYS A 260 -1.60 -6.95 1.28
CA LYS A 260 -0.55 -7.26 2.26
C LYS A 260 -0.88 -6.70 3.64
N ILE A 261 -1.37 -5.46 3.72
CA ILE A 261 -1.71 -4.81 4.99
C ILE A 261 -2.97 -5.40 5.61
N LEU A 262 -4.00 -5.73 4.82
CA LEU A 262 -5.19 -6.44 5.31
C LEU A 262 -4.83 -7.79 5.95
N LYS A 263 -3.95 -8.56 5.30
CA LYS A 263 -3.39 -9.81 5.83
C LYS A 263 -2.60 -9.59 7.12
N LEU A 264 -1.77 -8.55 7.15
CA LEU A 264 -1.00 -8.19 8.33
C LEU A 264 -1.93 -7.88 9.51
N CYS A 265 -2.89 -6.97 9.33
CA CYS A 265 -3.87 -6.59 10.35
C CYS A 265 -4.66 -7.81 10.87
N SER A 266 -5.02 -8.75 9.99
CA SER A 266 -5.71 -9.98 10.39
C SER A 266 -4.83 -10.85 11.28
N LYS A 267 -3.55 -10.99 10.92
CA LYS A 267 -2.56 -11.76 11.67
C LYS A 267 -2.30 -11.19 13.07
N ILE A 268 -2.23 -9.86 13.18
CA ILE A 268 -1.95 -9.18 14.46
C ILE A 268 -3.21 -8.79 15.23
N ALA A 269 -4.40 -9.11 14.72
CA ALA A 269 -5.67 -8.81 15.37
C ALA A 269 -5.74 -9.26 16.84
N PRO A 270 -5.26 -10.46 17.24
CA PRO A 270 -5.25 -10.84 18.65
C PRO A 270 -4.40 -9.92 19.53
N ILE A 271 -3.38 -9.27 18.97
CA ILE A 271 -2.51 -8.36 19.73
C ILE A 271 -3.18 -6.99 19.85
N LEU A 272 -3.67 -6.45 18.73
CA LEU A 272 -4.31 -5.14 18.69
C LEU A 272 -5.65 -5.13 19.47
N GLY A 273 -6.47 -6.16 19.29
CA GLY A 273 -7.81 -6.24 19.87
C GLY A 273 -7.83 -6.51 21.38
N HIS A 274 -6.81 -7.15 21.94
CA HIS A 274 -6.68 -7.36 23.39
C HIS A 274 -5.87 -6.27 24.11
N THR A 275 -5.24 -5.36 23.37
CA THR A 275 -4.54 -4.21 23.96
C THR A 275 -5.57 -3.10 24.22
N PRO A 276 -5.87 -2.73 25.48
CA PRO A 276 -6.97 -1.80 25.78
C PRO A 276 -6.84 -0.43 25.10
N ALA A 277 -5.61 0.07 24.99
CA ALA A 277 -5.33 1.35 24.34
C ALA A 277 -5.60 1.33 22.82
N LEU A 278 -5.51 0.17 22.18
CA LEU A 278 -5.70 0.01 20.74
C LEU A 278 -7.06 -0.58 20.37
N GLN A 279 -7.75 -1.21 21.32
CA GLN A 279 -8.99 -1.91 21.06
C GLN A 279 -10.04 -1.00 20.39
N ALA A 280 -10.18 0.24 20.85
CA ALA A 280 -11.12 1.18 20.25
C ALA A 280 -10.74 1.55 18.81
N TRP A 281 -9.46 1.84 18.57
CA TRP A 281 -8.92 2.15 17.25
C TRP A 281 -9.05 0.96 16.28
N PHE A 282 -8.76 -0.26 16.76
CA PHE A 282 -8.87 -1.47 15.95
C PHE A 282 -10.33 -1.84 15.65
N GLY A 283 -11.20 -1.74 16.65
CA GLY A 283 -12.63 -2.06 16.54
C GLY A 283 -13.44 -1.05 15.73
N LYS A 284 -12.94 0.19 15.57
CA LYS A 284 -13.60 1.27 14.84
C LYS A 284 -12.85 1.66 13.57
N ASP A 285 -11.66 2.25 13.70
CA ASP A 285 -10.95 2.87 12.57
C ASP A 285 -10.45 1.83 11.56
N VAL A 286 -9.86 0.73 12.02
CA VAL A 286 -9.42 -0.36 11.13
C VAL A 286 -10.62 -1.07 10.50
N LEU A 287 -11.71 -1.26 11.26
CA LEU A 287 -12.95 -1.82 10.74
C LEU A 287 -13.54 -0.96 9.63
N MET A 288 -13.63 0.36 9.85
CA MET A 288 -14.10 1.30 8.83
C MET A 288 -13.23 1.27 7.57
N LYS A 289 -11.90 1.24 7.71
CA LYS A 289 -11.01 1.14 6.54
C LYS A 289 -11.14 -0.18 5.79
N ALA A 290 -11.38 -1.29 6.48
CA ALA A 290 -11.65 -2.57 5.85
C ALA A 290 -13.00 -2.57 5.09
N LEU A 291 -14.01 -1.88 5.62
CA LEU A 291 -15.30 -1.69 4.94
C LEU A 291 -15.17 -0.76 3.72
N GLU A 292 -14.40 0.33 3.83
CA GLU A 292 -14.08 1.19 2.69
C GLU A 292 -13.37 0.40 1.59
N ALA A 293 -12.38 -0.44 1.93
CA ALA A 293 -11.70 -1.30 0.97
C ALA A 293 -12.64 -2.35 0.33
N LEU A 294 -13.66 -2.81 1.05
CA LEU A 294 -14.67 -3.74 0.52
C LEU A 294 -15.69 -3.05 -0.41
N HIS A 295 -15.96 -1.77 -0.18
CA HIS A 295 -16.84 -0.96 -1.03
C HIS A 295 -16.10 -0.45 -2.29
N ASP A 296 -14.78 -0.38 -2.25
CA ASP A 296 -13.98 0.15 -3.34
C ASP A 296 -13.81 -0.87 -4.49
N GLY A 297 -14.49 -0.61 -5.61
CA GLY A 297 -14.41 -1.44 -6.80
C GLY A 297 -13.01 -1.61 -7.41
N TYR A 298 -12.08 -0.68 -7.14
CA TYR A 298 -10.68 -0.83 -7.55
C TYR A 298 -9.98 -1.94 -6.75
N LEU A 299 -10.36 -2.11 -5.48
CA LEU A 299 -9.76 -3.07 -4.56
C LEU A 299 -10.50 -4.41 -4.56
N GLU A 300 -11.16 -4.77 -5.66
CA GLU A 300 -11.93 -6.02 -5.74
C GLU A 300 -11.08 -7.26 -5.37
N ALA A 301 -9.84 -7.30 -5.85
CA ALA A 301 -8.90 -8.37 -5.55
C ALA A 301 -8.49 -8.43 -4.06
N CYS A 302 -8.75 -7.37 -3.28
CA CYS A 302 -8.54 -7.33 -1.83
C CYS A 302 -9.79 -7.70 -1.02
N HIS A 303 -10.97 -7.85 -1.65
CA HIS A 303 -12.23 -8.05 -0.91
C HIS A 303 -12.24 -9.32 -0.05
N VAL A 304 -11.53 -10.38 -0.49
CA VAL A 304 -11.43 -11.63 0.28
C VAL A 304 -10.70 -11.36 1.61
N GLU A 305 -9.58 -10.66 1.56
CA GLU A 305 -8.80 -10.27 2.72
C GLU A 305 -9.52 -9.22 3.59
N ALA A 306 -10.26 -8.29 2.98
CA ALA A 306 -11.06 -7.31 3.71
C ALA A 306 -12.15 -8.00 4.55
N VAL A 307 -12.89 -8.94 3.97
CA VAL A 307 -13.90 -9.73 4.68
C VAL A 307 -13.27 -10.58 5.81
N ALA A 308 -12.10 -11.18 5.56
CA ALA A 308 -11.38 -11.93 6.58
C ALA A 308 -10.96 -11.04 7.75
N LEU A 309 -10.46 -9.83 7.48
CA LEU A 309 -10.10 -8.86 8.51
C LEU A 309 -11.33 -8.41 9.31
N ILE A 310 -12.45 -8.10 8.64
CA ILE A 310 -13.70 -7.70 9.31
C ILE A 310 -14.17 -8.81 10.26
N ALA A 311 -14.19 -10.07 9.80
CA ALA A 311 -14.53 -11.21 10.64
C ALA A 311 -13.61 -11.31 11.86
N GLN A 312 -12.29 -11.19 11.64
CA GLN A 312 -11.31 -11.29 12.70
C GLN A 312 -11.44 -10.16 13.73
N ILE A 313 -11.70 -8.92 13.31
CA ILE A 313 -11.97 -7.79 14.20
C ILE A 313 -13.19 -8.10 15.06
N TYR A 314 -14.28 -8.54 14.45
CA TYR A 314 -15.52 -8.90 15.14
C TYR A 314 -15.28 -9.96 16.21
N ILE A 315 -14.66 -11.08 15.85
CA ILE A 315 -14.40 -12.19 16.79
C ILE A 315 -13.50 -11.75 17.96
N THR A 316 -12.53 -10.88 17.69
CA THR A 316 -11.54 -10.47 18.70
C THR A 316 -12.10 -9.40 19.65
N VAL A 317 -12.78 -8.39 19.12
CA VAL A 317 -13.21 -7.22 19.90
C VAL A 317 -14.60 -7.41 20.50
N ARG A 318 -15.54 -8.07 19.80
CA ARG A 318 -16.94 -8.19 20.26
C ARG A 318 -17.11 -8.82 21.65
N PRO A 319 -16.35 -9.84 22.07
CA PRO A 319 -16.50 -10.44 23.40
C PRO A 319 -16.20 -9.47 24.55
N THR A 320 -15.39 -8.44 24.30
CA THR A 320 -14.92 -7.49 25.33
C THR A 320 -15.51 -6.10 25.17
N SER A 321 -15.98 -5.73 23.98
CA SER A 321 -16.46 -4.38 23.68
C SER A 321 -17.57 -4.37 22.62
N ARG A 322 -18.45 -3.36 22.70
CA ARG A 322 -19.52 -3.13 21.71
C ARG A 322 -19.10 -2.28 20.51
N ILE A 323 -17.86 -1.80 20.48
CA ILE A 323 -17.38 -0.84 19.48
C ILE A 323 -17.56 -1.35 18.05
N SER A 324 -17.26 -2.63 17.77
CA SER A 324 -17.42 -3.19 16.42
C SER A 324 -18.88 -3.23 15.98
N TYR A 325 -19.82 -3.55 16.89
CA TYR A 325 -21.27 -3.53 16.64
C TYR A 325 -21.76 -2.13 16.32
N GLU A 326 -21.40 -1.15 17.14
CA GLU A 326 -21.76 0.26 16.93
C GLU A 326 -21.20 0.78 15.61
N THR A 327 -20.00 0.34 15.22
CA THR A 327 -19.38 0.73 13.96
C THR A 327 -20.14 0.17 12.75
N MET A 328 -20.58 -1.11 12.76
CA MET A 328 -21.42 -1.64 11.67
C MET A 328 -22.80 -1.02 11.63
N LEU A 329 -23.37 -0.66 12.78
CA LEU A 329 -24.67 0.00 12.83
C LEU A 329 -24.66 1.38 12.16
N ASN A 330 -23.50 2.04 12.12
CA ASN A 330 -23.33 3.32 11.44
C ASN A 330 -23.24 3.21 9.91
N ILE A 331 -23.29 1.99 9.34
CA ILE A 331 -23.31 1.82 7.88
C ILE A 331 -24.69 2.22 7.35
N PRO A 332 -24.76 3.07 6.30
CA PRO A 332 -26.03 3.47 5.69
C PRO A 332 -26.84 2.25 5.23
N GLY A 333 -28.12 2.20 5.61
CA GLY A 333 -29.03 1.10 5.22
C GLY A 333 -28.92 -0.16 6.08
N MET A 334 -28.15 -0.14 7.18
CA MET A 334 -28.05 -1.26 8.10
C MET A 334 -29.28 -1.36 9.02
N ASP A 335 -29.92 -2.52 9.07
CA ASP A 335 -31.03 -2.81 10.00
C ASP A 335 -30.50 -3.47 11.28
N VAL A 336 -31.00 -3.01 12.43
CA VAL A 336 -30.66 -3.54 13.76
C VAL A 336 -30.98 -5.03 13.83
N ARG A 337 -32.13 -5.46 13.30
CA ARG A 337 -32.54 -6.87 13.33
C ARG A 337 -31.62 -7.74 12.48
N ALA A 338 -31.25 -7.28 11.29
CA ALA A 338 -30.31 -7.97 10.42
C ALA A 338 -28.93 -8.12 11.08
N LEU A 339 -28.49 -7.11 11.84
CA LEU A 339 -27.22 -7.16 12.58
C LEU A 339 -27.29 -8.15 13.76
N ASP A 340 -28.40 -8.19 14.49
CA ASP A 340 -28.60 -9.14 15.59
C ASP A 340 -28.68 -10.60 15.08
N ASP A 341 -29.35 -10.82 13.94
CA ASP A 341 -29.38 -12.12 13.26
C ASP A 341 -27.98 -12.54 12.78
N PHE A 342 -27.21 -11.58 12.25
CA PHE A 342 -25.81 -11.79 11.87
C PHE A 342 -24.95 -12.22 13.06
N GLU A 343 -25.05 -11.55 14.21
CA GLU A 343 -24.29 -11.93 15.41
C GLU A 343 -24.67 -13.33 15.91
N THR A 344 -25.96 -13.65 15.85
CA THR A 344 -26.47 -14.97 16.23
C THR A 344 -25.88 -16.06 15.32
N GLN A 345 -25.86 -15.83 14.00
CA GLN A 345 -25.25 -16.74 13.05
C GLN A 345 -23.73 -16.85 13.23
N LEU A 346 -23.05 -15.73 13.50
CA LEU A 346 -21.60 -15.68 13.71
C LEU A 346 -21.19 -16.47 14.97
N GLY A 347 -21.95 -16.33 16.06
CA GLY A 347 -21.73 -17.04 17.32
C GLY A 347 -21.99 -18.55 17.25
N GLN A 348 -22.84 -19.00 16.31
CA GLN A 348 -23.08 -20.42 16.06
C GLN A 348 -21.92 -21.12 15.32
N LYS A 349 -21.05 -20.36 14.65
CA LYS A 349 -19.91 -20.90 13.91
C LYS A 349 -18.68 -20.96 14.79
N SER A 350 -17.98 -22.09 14.74
CA SER A 350 -16.77 -22.35 15.54
C SER A 350 -15.47 -22.17 14.76
N THR A 351 -15.50 -22.18 13.43
CA THR A 351 -14.29 -22.01 12.62
C THR A 351 -14.21 -20.62 11.98
N LEU A 352 -12.99 -20.05 11.91
CA LEU A 352 -12.75 -18.75 11.28
C LEU A 352 -13.22 -18.72 9.81
N LYS A 353 -13.10 -19.86 9.10
CA LYS A 353 -13.53 -20.00 7.71
C LYS A 353 -15.05 -19.87 7.57
N GLU A 354 -15.82 -20.50 8.44
CA GLU A 354 -17.28 -20.40 8.46
C GLU A 354 -17.74 -19.00 8.89
N GLN A 355 -17.09 -18.42 9.91
CA GLN A 355 -17.36 -17.06 10.37
C GLN A 355 -17.13 -16.03 9.26
N THR A 356 -16.02 -16.16 8.52
CA THR A 356 -15.72 -15.33 7.34
C THR A 356 -16.79 -15.48 6.26
N ALA A 357 -17.34 -16.68 6.05
CA ALA A 357 -18.42 -16.91 5.10
C ALA A 357 -19.73 -16.21 5.52
N VAL A 358 -20.06 -16.21 6.82
CA VAL A 358 -21.22 -15.47 7.36
C VAL A 358 -21.04 -13.97 7.12
N VAL A 359 -19.86 -13.41 7.40
CA VAL A 359 -19.55 -11.99 7.14
C VAL A 359 -19.67 -11.67 5.65
N LYS A 360 -19.16 -12.55 4.78
CA LYS A 360 -19.26 -12.38 3.33
C LYS A 360 -20.71 -12.29 2.85
N LEU A 361 -21.58 -13.17 3.35
CA LEU A 361 -23.00 -13.18 2.99
C LEU A 361 -23.71 -11.92 3.49
N PHE A 362 -23.40 -11.50 4.72
CA PHE A 362 -23.97 -10.30 5.33
C PHE A 362 -23.61 -9.02 4.56
N LEU A 363 -22.34 -8.89 4.14
CA LEU A 363 -21.82 -7.69 3.48
C LEU A 363 -21.97 -7.71 1.95
N ASN A 364 -22.70 -8.67 1.38
CA ASN A 364 -22.78 -8.83 -0.07
C ASN A 364 -23.34 -7.59 -0.79
N ASN A 365 -24.21 -6.83 -0.12
CA ASN A 365 -24.84 -5.62 -0.68
C ASN A 365 -23.97 -4.35 -0.54
N ILE A 366 -22.89 -4.39 0.25
CA ILE A 366 -21.97 -3.26 0.48
C ILE A 366 -20.72 -3.39 -0.41
N ARG A 367 -20.55 -4.55 -1.07
CA ARG A 367 -19.38 -4.85 -1.90
C ARG A 367 -19.33 -3.97 -3.15
N GLY A 368 -18.19 -3.34 -3.38
CA GLY A 368 -17.89 -2.61 -4.61
C GLY A 368 -17.90 -3.52 -5.84
N LEU A 369 -18.39 -3.00 -6.96
CA LEU A 369 -18.29 -3.68 -8.25
C LEU A 369 -16.99 -3.28 -8.94
N ALA A 370 -16.36 -4.24 -9.62
CA ALA A 370 -15.15 -4.01 -10.41
C ALA A 370 -15.35 -2.85 -11.39
N VAL A 371 -14.30 -2.06 -11.65
CA VAL A 371 -14.32 -0.97 -12.64
C VAL A 371 -14.76 -1.48 -14.03
N SER A 372 -14.35 -2.71 -14.40
CA SER A 372 -14.74 -3.38 -15.65
C SER A 372 -16.22 -3.77 -15.73
N GLN A 373 -16.96 -3.73 -14.61
CA GLN A 373 -18.38 -4.05 -14.52
C GLN A 373 -19.28 -2.81 -14.44
N TRP A 374 -18.71 -1.60 -14.34
CA TRP A 374 -19.48 -0.36 -14.24
C TRP A 374 -20.36 -0.09 -15.47
N GLY A 375 -19.96 -0.60 -16.65
CA GLY A 375 -20.76 -0.54 -17.90
C GLY A 375 -21.79 -1.66 -18.07
N LYS A 376 -21.86 -2.64 -17.16
CA LYS A 376 -22.81 -3.76 -17.19
C LYS A 376 -23.80 -3.66 -16.04
N GLN A 377 -24.36 -2.47 -15.82
CA GLN A 377 -25.48 -2.31 -14.90
C GLN A 377 -26.63 -3.21 -15.36
N LYS A 378 -26.82 -4.36 -14.70
CA LYS A 378 -28.16 -4.87 -14.49
C LYS A 378 -28.72 -4.03 -13.36
N GLU A 379 -29.83 -3.36 -13.63
CA GLU A 379 -30.64 -2.67 -12.63
C GLU A 379 -30.65 -3.50 -11.33
N SER A 380 -30.18 -2.88 -10.27
CA SER A 380 -30.19 -3.44 -8.92
C SER A 380 -31.61 -3.95 -8.62
N PHE A 381 -31.72 -5.25 -8.34
CA PHE A 381 -33.02 -5.89 -8.17
C PHE A 381 -33.71 -5.40 -6.89
N ILE A 382 -34.95 -4.98 -7.06
CA ILE A 382 -35.93 -4.66 -6.03
C ILE A 382 -36.23 -5.92 -5.20
N LEU A 383 -36.21 -5.77 -3.88
CA LEU A 383 -36.62 -6.77 -2.90
C LEU A 383 -38.14 -7.04 -3.03
N ASN A 384 -38.50 -8.06 -3.82
CA ASN A 384 -39.69 -8.94 -3.71
C ASN A 384 -40.05 -9.49 -5.10
N GLN A 385 -39.60 -10.71 -5.42
CA GLN A 385 -40.30 -11.55 -6.40
C GLN A 385 -40.60 -12.91 -5.79
N THR A 386 -41.89 -13.12 -5.53
CA THR A 386 -42.51 -14.42 -5.24
C THR A 386 -42.31 -15.42 -6.39
N GLU A 387 -42.26 -16.71 -6.03
CA GLU A 387 -41.90 -17.93 -6.79
C GLU A 387 -42.51 -18.14 -8.21
N LYS A 388 -43.29 -17.21 -8.76
CA LYS A 388 -43.94 -17.35 -10.07
C LYS A 388 -43.06 -17.03 -11.29
N ALA A 389 -41.81 -16.58 -11.10
CA ALA A 389 -40.90 -16.24 -12.21
C ALA A 389 -40.07 -17.45 -12.75
N LEU A 390 -40.24 -18.65 -12.20
CA LEU A 390 -39.52 -19.86 -12.62
C LEU A 390 -40.15 -20.61 -13.80
N LEU A 391 -41.27 -20.13 -14.36
CA LEU A 391 -42.01 -20.81 -15.43
C LEU A 391 -42.23 -19.92 -16.64
N THR A 392 -41.15 -19.50 -17.31
CA THR A 392 -41.15 -19.25 -18.76
C THR A 392 -39.70 -19.08 -19.24
N LYS A 393 -39.12 -20.15 -19.78
CA LYS A 393 -38.11 -20.06 -20.84
C LYS A 393 -38.77 -20.51 -22.13
N PRO A 394 -38.59 -19.78 -23.23
CA PRO A 394 -38.39 -20.42 -24.52
C PRO A 394 -36.92 -20.34 -24.93
N ALA A 395 -36.60 -21.25 -25.84
CA ALA A 395 -35.28 -21.72 -26.20
C ALA A 395 -34.41 -20.68 -26.93
N ALA A 396 -33.09 -20.91 -26.84
CA ALA A 396 -32.10 -20.33 -27.70
C ALA A 396 -32.32 -20.77 -29.15
N ASP A 397 -32.11 -19.87 -30.10
CA ASP A 397 -31.67 -20.24 -31.44
C ASP A 397 -30.63 -19.22 -31.94
N SER A 398 -29.47 -19.79 -32.23
CA SER A 398 -28.39 -19.23 -33.02
C SER A 398 -28.71 -19.37 -34.50
N HIS A 399 -28.52 -18.35 -35.33
CA HIS A 399 -27.89 -18.52 -36.65
C HIS A 399 -27.50 -17.18 -37.28
N ALA A 400 -26.45 -17.27 -38.07
CA ALA A 400 -25.69 -16.23 -38.73
C ALA A 400 -26.38 -15.60 -39.97
N SER A 401 -25.73 -14.54 -40.46
CA SER A 401 -25.70 -13.99 -41.84
C SER A 401 -26.97 -13.28 -42.34
N ASP A 402 -26.88 -11.97 -42.62
CA ASP A 402 -26.50 -11.50 -43.96
C ASP A 402 -26.34 -9.98 -44.04
N VAL A 403 -25.37 -9.60 -44.88
CA VAL A 403 -25.05 -8.25 -45.38
C VAL A 403 -26.14 -7.80 -46.35
N LEU A 404 -26.48 -6.50 -46.41
CA LEU A 404 -26.60 -5.73 -47.67
C LEU A 404 -26.73 -4.21 -47.39
N GLU A 405 -25.88 -3.47 -48.09
CA GLU A 405 -25.83 -2.02 -48.26
C GLU A 405 -27.09 -1.47 -48.93
N ASN A 406 -27.52 -0.26 -48.58
CA ASN A 406 -27.40 0.87 -49.52
C ASN A 406 -27.83 2.24 -48.95
N GLU A 407 -27.09 3.22 -49.46
CA GLU A 407 -27.09 4.67 -49.32
C GLU A 407 -28.44 5.37 -49.49
N HIS A 408 -28.62 6.51 -48.82
CA HIS A 408 -28.80 7.86 -49.40
C HIS A 408 -29.24 8.88 -48.32
N GLY A 409 -28.64 10.08 -48.32
CA GLY A 409 -29.33 11.29 -47.84
C GLY A 409 -28.63 12.16 -46.81
N ASP A 410 -27.59 12.85 -47.27
CA ASP A 410 -27.14 14.22 -46.99
C ASP A 410 -27.79 15.10 -45.87
N ALA A 411 -26.90 15.85 -45.22
CA ALA A 411 -27.04 17.16 -44.58
C ALA A 411 -27.97 17.39 -43.36
N GLY A 412 -27.32 17.64 -42.21
CA GLY A 412 -27.16 19.03 -41.77
C GLY A 412 -27.97 19.53 -40.56
N ILE A 413 -27.23 19.76 -39.47
CA ILE A 413 -27.30 20.90 -38.53
C ILE A 413 -28.50 21.00 -37.59
N GLY A 414 -28.22 21.04 -36.28
CA GLY A 414 -29.05 21.79 -35.33
C GLY A 414 -28.97 21.37 -33.87
N ALA A 415 -27.88 21.77 -33.21
CA ALA A 415 -27.72 22.06 -31.78
C ALA A 415 -28.96 21.99 -30.86
N LEU A 416 -28.82 21.27 -29.74
CA LEU A 416 -29.46 21.46 -28.42
C LEU A 416 -28.76 20.41 -27.52
N PHE A 417 -28.05 20.72 -26.45
CA PHE A 417 -28.49 21.45 -25.26
C PHE A 417 -27.31 22.08 -24.51
N ASP A 418 -27.57 23.31 -24.06
CA ASP A 418 -26.94 23.99 -22.92
C ASP A 418 -27.10 23.20 -21.60
#